data_AF-A0AB39NXH9-F1
#
_entry.id   AF-A0AB39NXH9-F1
#
_cell.length_a   1.000
_cell.length_b   1.000
_cell.length_c   1.000
_cell.angle_alpha   90.00
_cell.angle_beta   90.00
_cell.angle_gamma   90.00
#
_symmetry.space_group_name_H-M   'P 1'
#
loop_
_entity.id
_entity.type
_entity.pdbx_description
1 polymer ?
#
loop_
_entity_poly.entity_id
_entity_poly.type
_entity_poly.pdbx_seq_one_letter_code
_entity_poly.pdbx_strand_id
1 'polypeptide(L)'
;MTARIARLAWSAQVPLQCALARRFRRGRLFLAGDAAHNYSPATGQGMNAGIQDAVNLGFAARGSAGGFDAEVLLHSYEGERRAAAHRRLLLTRTAFWAEASTGRLPSWLRAVAAPRAAPAIPVLLGRRRLVAEAVRVISQLRVNYRHSPLSVEGTPPLHGAPHPGDRLPDAAVSVGGPAQRLHGLLARPGVHLLLQRDAAPPPDTANPRVTVLRLSNSPGRGLVAVRPDGHVGFRCGAADPAGLTGWLSLIGAAPFPPVRP
;
A
#
# COMPACT_ATOMS: atom_id res chain seq x y z
N MET A 1 -39.81 9.26 -28.46
CA MET A 1 -39.50 7.86 -28.12
C MET A 1 -39.73 7.66 -26.63
N THR A 2 -40.75 6.90 -26.22
CA THR A 2 -41.09 6.64 -24.80
C THR A 2 -40.55 5.27 -24.39
N ALA A 3 -39.65 5.24 -23.40
CA ALA A 3 -39.13 4.00 -22.82
C ALA A 3 -39.97 3.58 -21.60
N ARG A 4 -40.26 2.28 -21.45
CA ARG A 4 -41.00 1.70 -20.31
C ARG A 4 -40.08 0.79 -19.49
N ILE A 5 -39.95 1.05 -18.19
CA ILE A 5 -39.23 0.16 -17.27
C ILE A 5 -40.09 -1.10 -17.05
N ALA A 6 -39.60 -2.26 -17.49
CA ALA A 6 -40.34 -3.52 -17.40
C ALA A 6 -40.17 -4.25 -16.05
N ARG A 7 -39.01 -4.11 -15.40
CA ARG A 7 -38.71 -4.71 -14.09
C ARG A 7 -37.65 -3.91 -13.36
N LEU A 8 -37.89 -3.58 -12.09
CA LEU A 8 -36.93 -2.92 -11.20
C LEU A 8 -36.47 -3.92 -10.13
N ALA A 9 -35.25 -4.43 -10.25
CA ALA A 9 -34.70 -5.39 -9.28
C ALA A 9 -34.24 -4.71 -7.98
N TRP A 10 -33.69 -3.50 -8.08
CA TRP A 10 -33.23 -2.71 -6.95
C TRP A 10 -33.17 -1.22 -7.31
N SER A 11 -33.50 -0.36 -6.34
CA SER A 11 -33.33 1.08 -6.43
C SER A 11 -32.90 1.63 -5.07
N ALA A 12 -31.94 2.54 -5.07
CA ALA A 12 -31.49 3.23 -3.88
C ALA A 12 -31.13 4.68 -4.21
N GLN A 13 -31.36 5.56 -3.25
CA GLN A 13 -30.87 6.93 -3.28
C GLN A 13 -29.70 7.03 -2.30
N VAL A 14 -28.51 7.30 -2.84
CA VAL A 14 -27.29 7.41 -2.04
C VAL A 14 -26.84 8.87 -2.08
N PRO A 15 -26.92 9.61 -0.96
CA PRO A 15 -26.42 10.98 -0.92
C PRO A 15 -24.91 10.96 -1.10
N LEU A 16 -24.42 11.75 -2.05
CA LEU A 16 -22.98 11.87 -2.30
C LEU A 16 -22.34 12.71 -1.21
N GLN A 17 -21.42 12.11 -0.46
CA GLN A 17 -20.63 12.78 0.56
C GLN A 17 -19.14 12.52 0.32
N CYS A 18 -18.35 13.60 0.32
CA CYS A 18 -16.90 13.53 0.31
C CYS A 18 -16.40 14.05 1.66
N ALA A 19 -15.97 13.14 2.54
CA ALA A 19 -15.60 13.46 3.91
C ALA A 19 -14.38 12.67 4.35
N LEU A 20 -13.62 13.24 5.28
CA LEU A 20 -12.48 12.59 5.93
C LEU A 20 -12.57 12.91 7.42
N ALA A 21 -12.56 11.88 8.26
CA ALA A 21 -12.51 12.03 9.70
C ALA A 21 -11.34 12.93 10.11
N ARG A 22 -11.37 13.60 11.26
CA ARG A 22 -10.25 14.44 11.75
C ARG A 22 -9.11 13.65 12.39
N ARG A 23 -9.42 12.47 12.89
CA ARG A 23 -8.48 11.50 13.46
C ARG A 23 -8.97 10.10 13.07
N PHE A 24 -8.04 9.20 12.79
CA PHE A 24 -8.33 7.78 12.57
C PHE A 24 -8.16 6.99 13.86
N ARG A 25 -7.54 7.58 14.88
CA ARG A 25 -7.32 6.98 16.19
C ARG A 25 -7.62 7.95 17.33
N ARG A 26 -8.19 7.42 18.41
CA ARG A 26 -8.26 8.08 19.73
C ARG A 26 -8.05 7.03 20.82
N GLY A 27 -6.85 7.00 21.40
CA GLY A 27 -6.47 5.97 22.36
C GLY A 27 -6.52 4.57 21.74
N ARG A 28 -7.44 3.72 22.21
CA ARG A 28 -7.69 2.36 21.70
C ARG A 28 -8.83 2.25 20.69
N LEU A 29 -9.46 3.38 20.32
CA LEU A 29 -10.51 3.44 19.31
C LEU A 29 -9.91 3.79 17.95
N PHE A 30 -10.31 3.05 16.92
CA PHE A 30 -9.84 3.20 15.55
C PHE A 30 -11.01 3.31 14.57
N LEU A 31 -10.86 4.12 13.53
CA LEU A 31 -11.81 4.26 12.43
C LEU A 31 -11.15 3.76 11.15
N ALA A 32 -11.84 2.92 10.38
CA ALA A 32 -11.39 2.38 9.09
C ALA A 32 -12.53 2.38 8.06
N GLY A 33 -12.20 2.41 6.77
CA GLY A 33 -13.19 2.40 5.69
C GLY A 33 -14.13 3.61 5.73
N ASP A 34 -15.40 3.39 5.39
CA ASP A 34 -16.42 4.46 5.26
C ASP A 34 -16.66 5.22 6.58
N ALA A 35 -16.36 4.61 7.73
CA ALA A 35 -16.38 5.31 9.03
C ALA A 35 -15.27 6.38 9.16
N ALA A 36 -14.19 6.24 8.40
CA ALA A 36 -13.04 7.14 8.43
C ALA A 36 -12.99 8.08 7.22
N HIS A 37 -13.49 7.66 6.06
CA HIS A 37 -13.45 8.45 4.82
C HIS A 37 -14.54 8.01 3.84
N ASN A 38 -15.16 9.00 3.20
CA ASN A 38 -16.13 8.82 2.11
C ASN A 38 -15.62 9.54 0.87
N TYR A 39 -15.69 8.87 -0.29
CA TYR A 39 -15.33 9.44 -1.58
C TYR A 39 -16.51 9.38 -2.54
N SER A 40 -16.43 10.18 -3.61
CA SER A 40 -17.32 10.01 -4.75
C SER A 40 -17.26 8.56 -5.29
N PRO A 41 -18.41 7.90 -5.53
CA PRO A 41 -18.48 6.56 -6.11
C PRO A 41 -17.84 6.45 -7.49
N ALA A 42 -17.70 7.58 -8.20
CA ALA A 42 -17.23 7.65 -9.58
C ALA A 42 -15.87 6.96 -9.81
N THR A 43 -15.06 6.77 -8.77
CA THR A 43 -13.75 6.10 -8.90
C THR A 43 -13.71 4.64 -8.44
N GLY A 44 -14.77 4.10 -7.83
CA GLY A 44 -14.79 2.70 -7.34
C GLY A 44 -13.72 2.38 -6.28
N GLN A 45 -13.25 3.39 -5.56
CA GLN A 45 -12.06 3.30 -4.71
C GLN A 45 -12.33 3.13 -3.21
N GLY A 46 -13.57 3.30 -2.76
CA GLY A 46 -13.95 3.25 -1.34
C GLY A 46 -13.66 1.91 -0.68
N MET A 47 -14.23 0.83 -1.23
CA MET A 47 -14.02 -0.53 -0.72
C MET A 47 -12.53 -0.93 -0.68
N ASN A 48 -11.79 -0.63 -1.76
CA ASN A 48 -10.35 -0.93 -1.84
C ASN A 48 -9.56 -0.20 -0.74
N ALA A 49 -9.91 1.06 -0.47
CA ALA A 49 -9.31 1.83 0.60
C ALA A 49 -9.61 1.23 1.98
N GLY A 50 -10.85 0.83 2.23
CA GLY A 50 -11.26 0.18 3.49
C GLY A 50 -10.54 -1.13 3.74
N ILE A 51 -10.41 -1.99 2.72
CA ILE A 51 -9.64 -3.24 2.81
C ILE A 51 -8.18 -2.95 3.18
N GLN A 52 -7.56 -1.96 2.53
CA GLN A 52 -6.19 -1.58 2.86
C GLN A 52 -6.05 -1.00 4.27
N ASP A 53 -7.05 -0.28 4.78
CA ASP A 53 -7.05 0.19 6.16
C ASP A 53 -7.08 -0.98 7.15
N ALA A 54 -7.94 -1.96 6.90
CA ALA A 54 -8.06 -3.15 7.74
C ALA A 54 -6.76 -3.96 7.77
N VAL A 55 -6.11 -4.16 6.62
CA VAL A 55 -4.82 -4.88 6.54
C VAL A 55 -3.73 -4.13 7.30
N ASN A 56 -3.63 -2.81 7.12
CA ASN A 56 -2.62 -1.99 7.79
C ASN A 56 -2.85 -1.94 9.32
N LEU A 57 -4.10 -1.74 9.76
CA LEU A 57 -4.46 -1.76 11.17
C LEU A 57 -4.24 -3.13 11.80
N GLY A 58 -4.58 -4.21 11.10
CA GLY A 58 -4.38 -5.59 11.57
C GLY A 58 -2.91 -5.90 11.84
N PHE A 59 -2.01 -5.45 10.96
CA PHE A 59 -0.57 -5.50 11.19
C PHE A 59 -0.17 -4.72 12.45
N ALA A 60 -0.58 -3.46 12.56
CA ALA A 60 -0.20 -2.61 13.68
C ALA A 60 -0.71 -3.16 15.02
N ALA A 61 -1.97 -3.57 15.07
CA ALA A 61 -2.59 -4.19 16.24
C ALA A 61 -1.85 -5.48 16.63
N ARG A 62 -1.52 -6.34 15.66
CA ARG A 62 -0.83 -7.61 15.94
C ARG A 62 0.58 -7.42 16.48
N GLY A 63 1.34 -6.49 15.91
CA GLY A 63 2.70 -6.18 16.35
C GLY A 63 2.71 -5.51 17.73
N SER A 64 1.69 -4.70 18.05
CA SER A 64 1.56 -4.03 19.35
C SER A 64 1.39 -5.01 20.52
N ALA A 65 0.85 -6.21 20.26
CA ALA A 65 0.74 -7.28 21.24
C ALA A 65 2.08 -8.01 21.50
N GLY A 66 3.12 -7.77 20.68
CA GLY A 66 4.43 -8.44 20.75
C GLY A 66 5.52 -7.67 21.52
N GLY A 67 5.31 -6.38 21.83
CA GLY A 67 6.17 -5.61 22.75
C GLY A 67 7.16 -4.62 22.10
N PHE A 68 7.72 -3.80 23.01
CA PHE A 68 8.58 -2.61 22.94
C PHE A 68 8.01 -1.28 22.43
N ASP A 69 7.34 -1.19 21.27
CA ASP A 69 6.91 0.13 20.73
C ASP A 69 5.46 0.15 20.19
N ALA A 70 4.54 -0.44 20.98
CA ALA A 70 3.13 -0.52 20.66
C ALA A 70 2.50 0.83 20.28
N GLU A 71 2.91 1.91 20.94
CA GLU A 71 2.35 3.24 20.67
C GLU A 71 2.80 3.79 19.31
N VAL A 72 4.09 3.65 18.96
CA VAL A 72 4.61 4.07 17.65
C VAL A 72 3.92 3.29 16.53
N LEU A 73 3.78 1.97 16.70
CA LEU A 73 3.16 1.10 15.72
C LEU A 73 1.66 1.39 15.53
N LEU A 74 0.91 1.60 16.62
CA LEU A 74 -0.50 1.98 16.54
C LEU A 74 -0.69 3.43 16.05
N HIS A 75 0.25 4.32 16.34
CA HIS A 75 0.23 5.69 15.83
C HIS A 75 0.52 5.76 14.33
N SER A 76 1.37 4.87 13.81
CA SER A 76 1.68 4.81 12.37
C SER A 76 0.43 4.59 11.52
N TYR A 77 -0.57 3.85 12.02
CA TYR A 77 -1.84 3.64 11.30
C TYR A 77 -2.49 4.96 10.89
N GLU A 78 -2.64 5.91 11.82
CA GLU A 78 -3.20 7.22 11.50
C GLU A 78 -2.31 7.96 10.50
N GLY A 79 -1.00 8.06 10.77
CA GLY A 79 -0.06 8.76 9.91
C GLY A 79 -0.04 8.24 8.47
N GLU A 80 -0.05 6.92 8.29
CA GLU A 80 -0.01 6.25 7.00
C GLU A 80 -1.35 6.36 6.25
N ARG A 81 -2.45 5.94 6.90
CA ARG A 81 -3.75 5.75 6.25
C ARG A 81 -4.51 7.06 6.08
N ARG A 82 -4.42 7.99 7.03
CA ARG A 82 -5.01 9.32 6.90
C ARG A 82 -4.36 10.10 5.76
N ALA A 83 -3.02 10.09 5.67
CA ALA A 83 -2.31 10.78 4.60
C ALA A 83 -2.67 10.20 3.22
N ALA A 84 -2.77 8.88 3.11
CA ALA A 84 -3.23 8.22 1.89
C ALA A 84 -4.69 8.58 1.55
N ALA A 85 -5.58 8.61 2.54
CA ALA A 85 -6.98 9.00 2.38
C ALA A 85 -7.14 10.48 1.98
N HIS A 86 -6.35 11.38 2.56
CA HIS A 86 -6.34 12.79 2.20
C HIS A 86 -5.93 13.03 0.74
N ARG A 87 -4.84 12.38 0.28
CA ARG A 87 -4.41 12.43 -1.13
C ARG A 87 -5.52 11.94 -2.08
N ARG A 88 -6.25 10.89 -1.69
CA ARG A 88 -7.41 10.36 -2.43
C ARG A 88 -8.58 11.33 -2.44
N LEU A 89 -8.90 11.97 -1.31
CA LEU A 89 -9.97 12.95 -1.23
C LEU A 89 -9.74 14.11 -2.20
N LEU A 90 -8.50 14.60 -2.29
CA LEU A 90 -8.14 15.66 -3.25
C LEU A 90 -8.36 15.20 -4.70
N LEU A 91 -7.89 14.00 -5.06
CA LEU A 91 -8.04 13.45 -6.42
C LEU A 91 -9.51 13.22 -6.79
N THR A 92 -10.29 12.63 -5.88
CA THR A 92 -11.70 12.31 -6.13
C THR A 92 -12.56 13.57 -6.17
N ARG A 93 -12.24 14.58 -5.34
CA ARG A 93 -12.93 15.88 -5.37
C ARG A 93 -12.67 16.63 -6.68
N THR A 94 -11.45 16.63 -7.20
CA THR A 94 -11.15 17.27 -8.49
C THR A 94 -11.80 16.53 -9.66
N ALA A 95 -11.77 15.20 -9.66
CA ALA A 95 -12.45 14.40 -10.68
C ALA A 95 -13.97 14.62 -10.66
N PHE A 96 -14.60 14.55 -9.48
CA PHE A 96 -16.02 14.82 -9.32
C PHE A 96 -16.38 16.25 -9.74
N TRP A 97 -15.57 17.24 -9.36
CA TRP A 97 -15.79 18.62 -9.81
C TRP A 97 -15.73 18.72 -11.34
N ALA A 98 -14.77 18.06 -12.00
CA ALA A 98 -14.69 18.08 -13.45
C ALA A 98 -15.91 17.43 -14.15
N GLU A 99 -16.44 16.35 -13.55
CA GLU A 99 -17.56 15.59 -14.11
C GLU A 99 -18.92 16.23 -13.83
N ALA A 100 -19.19 16.56 -12.57
CA ALA A 100 -20.51 17.00 -12.09
C ALA A 100 -20.72 18.52 -12.13
N SER A 101 -19.67 19.32 -12.38
CA SER A 101 -19.84 20.77 -12.47
C SER A 101 -20.66 21.18 -13.69
N THR A 102 -21.67 22.00 -13.43
CA THR A 102 -22.54 22.64 -14.44
C THR A 102 -22.01 24.01 -14.88
N GLY A 103 -20.83 24.41 -14.42
CA GLY A 103 -20.18 25.66 -14.83
C GLY A 103 -19.88 25.70 -16.34
N ARG A 104 -19.71 26.92 -16.87
CA ARG A 104 -19.46 27.13 -18.32
C ARG A 104 -18.21 26.42 -18.83
N LEU A 105 -17.12 26.46 -18.05
CA LEU A 105 -15.83 25.85 -18.39
C LEU A 105 -15.89 24.30 -18.42
N PRO A 106 -16.34 23.62 -17.35
CA PRO A 106 -16.50 22.14 -17.38
C PRO A 106 -17.48 21.66 -18.45
N SER A 107 -18.58 22.39 -18.65
CA SER A 107 -19.57 22.06 -19.69
C SER A 107 -18.99 22.21 -21.09
N TRP A 108 -18.23 23.28 -21.35
CA TRP A 108 -17.52 23.48 -22.63
C TRP A 108 -16.44 22.41 -22.84
N LEU A 109 -15.65 22.08 -21.82
CA LEU A 109 -14.64 21.01 -21.90
C LEU A 109 -15.28 19.67 -22.29
N ARG A 110 -16.41 19.30 -21.67
CA ARG A 110 -17.15 18.07 -21.98
C ARG A 110 -17.82 18.09 -23.35
N ALA A 111 -18.48 19.20 -23.72
CA ALA A 111 -19.27 19.28 -24.95
C ALA A 111 -18.43 19.56 -26.20
N VAL A 112 -17.27 20.20 -26.06
CA VAL A 112 -16.50 20.76 -27.19
C VAL A 112 -15.08 20.23 -27.23
N ALA A 113 -14.34 20.30 -26.13
CA ALA A 113 -12.92 19.91 -26.12
C ALA A 113 -12.74 18.38 -26.17
N ALA A 114 -13.53 17.63 -25.37
CA ALA A 114 -13.41 16.17 -25.30
C ALA A 114 -13.67 15.47 -26.65
N PRO A 115 -14.73 15.79 -27.43
CA PRO A 115 -14.93 15.20 -28.76
C PRO A 115 -13.82 15.56 -29.74
N ARG A 116 -13.28 16.79 -29.67
CA ARG A 116 -12.16 17.23 -30.51
C ARG A 116 -10.84 16.56 -30.16
N ALA A 117 -10.64 16.21 -28.89
CA ALA A 117 -9.47 15.49 -28.43
C ALA A 117 -9.60 13.96 -28.58
N ALA A 118 -10.82 13.43 -28.79
CA ALA A 118 -11.08 11.99 -28.90
C ALA A 118 -10.21 11.25 -29.93
N PRO A 119 -9.89 11.81 -31.12
CA PRO A 119 -8.99 11.16 -32.07
C PRO A 119 -7.55 10.96 -31.57
N ALA A 120 -7.12 11.68 -30.52
CA ALA A 120 -5.83 11.50 -29.90
C ALA A 120 -5.81 10.36 -28.86
N ILE A 121 -6.98 9.83 -28.45
CA ILE A 121 -7.09 8.75 -27.46
C ILE A 121 -6.33 7.49 -27.91
N PRO A 122 -6.47 6.98 -29.15
CA PRO A 122 -5.69 5.82 -29.61
C PRO A 122 -4.18 6.06 -29.56
N VAL A 123 -3.72 7.26 -29.91
CA VAL A 123 -2.30 7.65 -29.86
C VAL A 123 -1.80 7.67 -28.41
N LEU A 124 -2.60 8.22 -27.49
CA LEU A 124 -2.29 8.25 -26.06
C LEU A 124 -2.29 6.84 -25.45
N LEU A 125 -3.27 6.01 -25.82
CA LEU A 125 -3.35 4.61 -25.39
C LEU A 125 -2.21 3.76 -25.95
N GLY A 126 -1.67 4.13 -27.12
CA GLY A 126 -0.44 3.55 -27.67
C GLY A 126 0.80 3.81 -26.81
N ARG A 127 0.78 4.85 -25.95
CA ARG A 127 1.88 5.16 -25.02
C ARG A 127 1.80 4.30 -23.77
N ARG A 128 2.20 3.03 -23.89
CA ARG A 128 2.15 2.00 -22.83
C ARG A 128 2.63 2.49 -21.46
N ARG A 129 3.72 3.27 -21.38
CA ARG A 129 4.25 3.79 -20.12
C ARG A 129 3.27 4.75 -19.42
N LEU A 130 2.69 5.67 -20.17
CA LEU A 130 1.74 6.66 -19.64
C LEU A 130 0.46 5.98 -19.19
N VAL A 131 -0.07 5.06 -20.00
CA VAL A 131 -1.25 4.27 -19.64
C VAL A 131 -0.99 3.43 -18.39
N ALA A 132 0.16 2.76 -18.32
CA ALA A 132 0.52 1.97 -17.14
C ALA A 132 0.60 2.82 -15.87
N GLU A 133 1.16 4.03 -15.95
CA GLU A 133 1.19 4.96 -14.82
C GLU A 133 -0.21 5.43 -14.41
N ALA A 134 -1.08 5.77 -15.38
CA ALA A 134 -2.47 6.13 -15.09
C ALA A 134 -3.23 4.98 -14.41
N VAL A 135 -3.08 3.75 -14.92
CA VAL A 135 -3.66 2.54 -14.33
C VAL A 135 -3.14 2.32 -12.92
N ARG A 136 -1.85 2.51 -12.64
CA ARG A 136 -1.26 2.35 -11.30
C ARG A 136 -1.81 3.35 -10.29
N VAL A 137 -2.06 4.59 -10.71
CA VAL A 137 -2.68 5.62 -9.86
C VAL A 137 -4.14 5.24 -9.54
N ILE A 138 -4.93 4.87 -10.55
CA ILE A 138 -6.34 4.53 -10.39
C ILE A 138 -6.53 3.24 -9.57
N SER A 139 -5.67 2.25 -9.76
CA SER A 139 -5.70 0.97 -9.03
C SER A 139 -5.13 1.04 -7.61
N GLN A 140 -4.74 2.22 -7.14
CA GLN A 140 -4.16 2.44 -5.81
C GLN A 140 -2.85 1.69 -5.54
N LEU A 141 -2.16 1.23 -6.59
CA LEU A 141 -0.89 0.51 -6.47
C LEU A 141 0.29 1.41 -6.11
N ARG A 142 0.11 2.75 -6.18
CA ARG A 142 1.14 3.75 -5.81
C ARG A 142 1.05 4.27 -4.38
N VAL A 143 0.16 3.72 -3.55
CA VAL A 143 0.15 4.05 -2.12
C VAL A 143 1.51 3.70 -1.53
N ASN A 144 2.12 4.67 -0.85
CA ASN A 144 3.41 4.52 -0.19
C ASN A 144 3.43 5.29 1.14
N TYR A 145 4.32 4.86 2.01
CA TYR A 145 4.47 5.29 3.39
C TYR A 145 5.90 5.76 3.69
N ARG A 146 6.60 6.36 2.72
CA ARG A 146 8.01 6.75 2.84
C ARG A 146 8.33 7.65 4.03
N HIS A 147 7.34 8.37 4.56
CA HIS A 147 7.46 9.25 5.73
C HIS A 147 7.00 8.58 7.04
N SER A 148 6.69 7.29 7.02
CA SER A 148 6.31 6.53 8.20
C SER A 148 7.55 6.22 9.05
N PRO A 149 7.44 6.25 10.39
CA PRO A 149 8.51 5.78 11.27
C PRO A 149 8.89 4.31 11.02
N LEU A 150 8.01 3.53 10.37
CA LEU A 150 8.25 2.12 10.05
C LEU A 150 9.01 1.90 8.73
N SER A 151 9.33 2.97 8.02
CA SER A 151 10.03 2.95 6.72
C SER A 151 11.48 3.37 6.91
N VAL A 152 12.34 2.39 7.19
CA VAL A 152 13.72 2.60 7.63
C VAL A 152 14.71 2.22 6.53
N GLU A 153 15.65 3.12 6.24
CA GLU A 153 16.80 2.83 5.37
C GLU A 153 17.98 2.42 6.26
N GLY A 154 18.49 1.20 6.05
CA GLY A 154 19.67 0.69 6.71
C GLY A 154 20.96 1.10 6.01
N THR A 155 22.09 0.68 6.56
CA THR A 155 23.42 1.05 6.09
C THR A 155 24.25 -0.17 5.69
N PRO A 156 24.97 -0.14 4.54
CA PRO A 156 24.95 0.89 3.49
C PRO A 156 23.61 0.91 2.73
N PRO A 157 23.31 1.96 1.94
CA PRO A 157 22.08 2.03 1.17
C PRO A 157 22.02 0.95 0.08
N LEU A 158 20.81 0.46 -0.22
CA LEU A 158 20.57 -0.46 -1.33
C LEU A 158 20.08 0.31 -2.57
N HIS A 159 20.77 0.16 -3.70
CA HIS A 159 20.37 0.71 -4.98
C HIS A 159 19.57 -0.32 -5.81
N GLY A 160 18.67 0.17 -6.67
CA GLY A 160 17.90 -0.69 -7.59
C GLY A 160 16.75 -1.48 -6.96
N ALA A 161 16.43 -1.25 -5.68
CA ALA A 161 15.28 -1.81 -4.99
C ALA A 161 14.21 -0.73 -4.69
N PRO A 162 12.93 -1.11 -4.45
CA PRO A 162 11.93 -0.17 -3.94
C PRO A 162 12.38 0.47 -2.62
N HIS A 163 11.93 1.70 -2.36
CA HIS A 163 12.28 2.40 -1.12
C HIS A 163 11.46 1.88 0.06
N PRO A 164 11.96 2.02 1.31
CA PRO A 164 11.13 1.85 2.49
C PRO A 164 9.85 2.70 2.38
N GLY A 165 8.72 2.07 2.67
CA GLY A 165 7.39 2.63 2.53
C GLY A 165 6.74 2.38 1.17
N ASP A 166 7.49 1.97 0.13
CA ASP A 166 6.89 1.60 -1.15
C ASP A 166 6.21 0.23 -1.06
N ARG A 167 5.10 0.06 -1.80
CA ARG A 167 4.52 -1.26 -2.02
C ARG A 167 5.50 -2.11 -2.82
N LEU A 168 5.74 -3.34 -2.37
CA LEU A 168 6.64 -4.24 -3.07
C LEU A 168 6.00 -4.70 -4.40
N PRO A 169 6.63 -4.48 -5.56
CA PRO A 169 6.11 -4.94 -6.84
C PRO A 169 6.20 -6.47 -6.93
N ASP A 170 5.28 -7.08 -7.68
CA ASP A 170 5.36 -8.50 -7.95
C ASP A 170 6.39 -8.78 -9.05
N ALA A 171 7.18 -9.84 -8.89
CA ALA A 171 8.27 -10.20 -9.78
C ALA A 171 8.43 -11.73 -9.83
N ALA A 172 9.04 -12.21 -10.92
CA ALA A 172 9.46 -13.61 -10.99
C ALA A 172 10.77 -13.80 -10.20
N VAL A 173 10.73 -14.63 -9.17
CA VAL A 173 11.86 -14.88 -8.26
C VAL A 173 12.10 -16.37 -8.08
N SER A 174 13.35 -16.76 -7.81
CA SER A 174 13.74 -18.15 -7.55
C SER A 174 14.28 -18.30 -6.14
N VAL A 175 13.80 -19.27 -5.38
CA VAL A 175 14.28 -19.61 -4.03
C VAL A 175 14.76 -21.06 -4.08
N GLY A 176 16.00 -21.28 -4.52
CA GLY A 176 16.60 -22.63 -4.64
C GLY A 176 15.91 -23.56 -5.66
N GLY A 177 15.06 -23.04 -6.54
CA GLY A 177 14.25 -23.82 -7.47
C GLY A 177 13.69 -22.99 -8.65
N PRO A 178 12.65 -23.48 -9.35
CA PRO A 178 12.08 -22.78 -10.51
C PRO A 178 11.53 -21.40 -10.13
N ALA A 179 11.42 -20.53 -11.13
CA ALA A 179 10.89 -19.18 -10.92
C ALA A 179 9.41 -19.22 -10.51
N GLN A 180 9.05 -18.41 -9.51
CA GLN A 180 7.71 -18.28 -8.94
C GLN A 180 7.34 -16.80 -8.77
N ARG A 181 6.07 -16.49 -8.57
CA ARG A 181 5.63 -15.11 -8.30
C ARG A 181 5.93 -14.72 -6.85
N LEU A 182 6.62 -13.60 -6.66
CA LEU A 182 7.00 -13.08 -5.36
C LEU A 182 5.79 -12.89 -4.44
N HIS A 183 4.69 -12.33 -4.94
CA HIS A 183 3.47 -12.17 -4.15
C HIS A 183 2.86 -13.50 -3.68
N GLY A 184 3.08 -14.60 -4.41
CA GLY A 184 2.69 -15.94 -3.96
C GLY A 184 3.49 -16.41 -2.76
N LEU A 185 4.79 -16.10 -2.70
CA LEU A 185 5.65 -16.40 -1.54
C LEU A 185 5.28 -15.56 -0.32
N LEU A 186 4.88 -14.30 -0.55
CA LEU A 186 4.51 -13.34 0.49
C LEU A 186 3.05 -13.46 0.97
N ALA A 187 2.27 -14.39 0.43
CA ALA A 187 0.88 -14.61 0.82
C ALA A 187 0.75 -15.19 2.24
N ARG A 188 1.84 -15.72 2.80
CA ARG A 188 1.88 -16.22 4.19
C ARG A 188 1.83 -15.03 5.16
N PRO A 189 1.08 -15.11 6.28
CA PRO A 189 1.07 -14.04 7.26
C PRO A 189 2.45 -13.87 7.92
N GLY A 190 3.00 -12.66 7.92
CA GLY A 190 4.24 -12.38 8.62
C GLY A 190 5.13 -11.35 7.93
N VAL A 191 6.29 -11.14 8.55
CA VAL A 191 7.40 -10.35 8.02
C VAL A 191 8.23 -11.24 7.13
N HIS A 192 8.64 -10.74 5.96
CA HIS A 192 9.47 -11.50 5.04
C HIS A 192 10.79 -10.78 4.82
N LEU A 193 11.91 -11.47 5.03
CA LEU A 193 13.24 -10.97 4.73
C LEU A 193 13.69 -11.55 3.39
N LEU A 194 13.79 -10.69 2.38
CA LEU A 194 14.25 -11.02 1.05
C LEU A 194 15.74 -10.75 0.95
N LEU A 195 16.53 -11.80 0.92
CA LEU A 195 17.98 -11.73 0.78
C LEU A 195 18.36 -11.87 -0.69
N GLN A 196 19.25 -11.00 -1.16
CA GLN A 196 19.94 -11.23 -2.42
C GLN A 196 20.84 -12.47 -2.33
N ARG A 197 21.17 -13.06 -3.47
CA ARG A 197 21.86 -14.35 -3.59
C ARG A 197 23.09 -14.46 -2.69
N ASP A 198 23.89 -13.40 -2.63
CA ASP A 198 25.20 -13.37 -1.98
C ASP A 198 25.16 -12.65 -0.61
N ALA A 199 23.96 -12.35 -0.07
CA ALA A 199 23.79 -11.67 1.20
C ALA A 199 24.18 -12.57 2.40
N ALA A 200 24.80 -11.99 3.43
CA ALA A 200 25.04 -12.71 4.68
C ALA A 200 23.71 -13.14 5.34
N PRO A 201 23.67 -14.25 6.07
CA PRO A 201 22.48 -14.61 6.84
C PRO A 201 22.15 -13.49 7.86
N PRO A 202 20.87 -13.19 8.10
CA PRO A 202 20.50 -12.21 9.11
C PRO A 202 20.86 -12.73 10.52
N PRO A 203 21.11 -11.83 11.50
CA PRO A 203 21.22 -12.21 12.91
C PRO A 203 19.91 -12.87 13.38
N ASP A 204 19.98 -13.57 14.52
CA ASP A 204 18.89 -14.34 15.14
C ASP A 204 17.48 -13.86 14.74
N THR A 205 16.80 -14.68 13.94
CA THR A 205 15.41 -14.46 13.51
C THR A 205 14.51 -15.56 14.06
N ALA A 206 14.77 -16.07 15.28
CA ALA A 206 13.93 -17.06 15.96
C ALA A 206 12.56 -16.47 16.34
N ASN A 207 11.75 -16.20 15.34
CA ASN A 207 10.39 -15.74 15.43
C ASN A 207 9.57 -16.41 14.32
N PRO A 208 8.52 -17.19 14.64
CA PRO A 208 7.71 -17.89 13.64
C PRO A 208 6.98 -16.95 12.66
N ARG A 209 6.95 -15.64 12.94
CA ARG A 209 6.38 -14.61 12.07
C ARG A 209 7.38 -14.02 11.09
N VAL A 210 8.66 -14.37 11.19
CA VAL A 210 9.72 -13.88 10.29
C VAL A 210 10.10 -15.03 9.36
N THR A 211 9.84 -14.84 8.06
CA THR A 211 10.24 -15.80 7.02
C THR A 211 11.42 -15.25 6.26
N VAL A 212 12.51 -16.02 6.18
CA VAL A 212 13.71 -15.66 5.44
C VAL A 212 13.70 -16.33 4.07
N LEU A 213 13.79 -15.54 3.00
CA LEU A 213 13.80 -16.02 1.62
C LEU A 213 15.06 -15.52 0.91
N ARG A 214 15.90 -16.45 0.44
CA ARG A 214 17.07 -16.12 -0.37
C ARG A 214 16.73 -16.22 -1.85
N LEU A 215 16.85 -15.11 -2.57
CA LEU A 215 16.51 -15.00 -3.98
C LEU A 215 17.73 -15.38 -4.84
N SER A 216 17.76 -16.61 -5.33
CA SER A 216 18.85 -17.17 -6.14
C SER A 216 19.07 -16.42 -7.46
N ASN A 217 18.02 -15.81 -8.03
CA ASN A 217 18.08 -15.02 -9.26
C ASN A 217 18.23 -13.51 -9.03
N SER A 218 18.49 -13.07 -7.80
CA SER A 218 18.73 -11.66 -7.46
C SER A 218 20.20 -11.47 -7.05
N PRO A 219 21.08 -10.97 -7.95
CA PRO A 219 22.49 -10.78 -7.62
C PRO A 219 22.67 -9.68 -6.57
N GLY A 220 23.72 -9.79 -5.75
CA GLY A 220 24.08 -8.79 -4.75
C GLY A 220 24.04 -9.32 -3.32
N ARG A 221 24.27 -8.42 -2.36
CA ARG A 221 24.46 -8.74 -0.93
C ARG A 221 23.43 -8.06 -0.02
N GLY A 222 22.48 -7.35 -0.61
CA GLY A 222 21.47 -6.58 0.11
C GLY A 222 20.33 -7.43 0.66
N LEU A 223 19.53 -6.76 1.49
CA LEU A 223 18.35 -7.31 2.14
C LEU A 223 17.20 -6.31 2.02
N VAL A 224 16.00 -6.83 1.79
CA VAL A 224 14.74 -6.07 1.82
C VAL A 224 13.78 -6.78 2.78
N ALA A 225 13.37 -6.10 3.84
CA ALA A 225 12.36 -6.58 4.77
C ALA A 225 10.98 -6.03 4.40
N VAL A 226 10.02 -6.94 4.27
CA VAL A 226 8.65 -6.66 3.83
C VAL A 226 7.70 -6.87 4.99
N ARG A 227 6.88 -5.85 5.25
CA ARG A 227 5.82 -5.86 6.26
C ARG A 227 4.70 -6.83 5.86
N PRO A 228 3.87 -7.30 6.82
CA PRO A 228 2.71 -8.14 6.51
C PRO A 228 1.68 -7.50 5.57
N ASP A 229 1.66 -6.17 5.45
CA ASP A 229 0.78 -5.45 4.51
C ASP A 229 1.40 -5.26 3.10
N GLY A 230 2.54 -5.92 2.83
CA GLY A 230 3.20 -5.94 1.52
C GLY A 230 4.02 -4.69 1.19
N HIS A 231 4.25 -3.80 2.16
CA HIS A 231 5.12 -2.63 1.99
C HIS A 231 6.54 -2.95 2.46
N VAL A 232 7.54 -2.38 1.79
CA VAL A 232 8.93 -2.45 2.25
C VAL A 232 9.01 -1.66 3.56
N GLY A 233 9.50 -2.28 4.62
CA GLY A 233 9.71 -1.60 5.90
C GLY A 233 11.17 -1.29 6.18
N PHE A 234 12.08 -2.16 5.74
CA PHE A 234 13.52 -1.96 5.91
C PHE A 234 14.28 -2.43 4.67
N ARG A 235 15.39 -1.80 4.34
CA ARG A 235 16.34 -2.33 3.36
C ARG A 235 17.76 -1.89 3.66
N CYS A 236 18.74 -2.68 3.26
CA CYS A 236 20.16 -2.35 3.34
C CYS A 236 20.94 -3.03 2.20
N GLY A 237 22.03 -2.42 1.78
CA GLY A 237 22.89 -2.87 0.67
C GLY A 237 23.86 -3.98 1.03
N ALA A 238 24.10 -4.19 2.32
CA ALA A 238 24.93 -5.26 2.88
C ALA A 238 24.41 -5.64 4.27
N ALA A 239 25.10 -6.54 4.98
CA ALA A 239 24.68 -6.97 6.31
C ALA A 239 24.62 -5.78 7.29
N ASP A 240 23.42 -5.50 7.80
CA ASP A 240 23.17 -4.47 8.83
C ASP A 240 22.43 -5.11 10.03
N PRO A 241 23.13 -5.87 10.88
CA PRO A 241 22.50 -6.63 11.96
C PRO A 241 21.80 -5.72 12.98
N ALA A 242 22.41 -4.59 13.31
CA ALA A 242 21.89 -3.63 14.27
C ALA A 242 20.63 -2.94 13.73
N GLY A 243 20.67 -2.44 12.49
CA GLY A 243 19.53 -1.81 11.83
C GLY A 243 18.34 -2.77 11.68
N LEU A 244 18.60 -4.00 11.24
CA LEU A 244 17.56 -5.02 11.10
C LEU A 244 16.94 -5.40 12.47
N THR A 245 17.76 -5.59 13.50
CA THR A 245 17.27 -5.94 14.85
C THR A 245 16.43 -4.81 15.45
N GLY A 246 16.88 -3.56 15.29
CA GLY A 246 16.13 -2.38 15.70
C GLY A 246 14.78 -2.28 14.98
N TRP A 247 14.76 -2.50 13.66
CA TRP A 247 13.52 -2.48 12.88
C TRP A 247 12.57 -3.63 13.26
N LEU A 248 13.07 -4.86 13.43
CA LEU A 248 12.27 -6.00 13.88
C LEU A 248 11.65 -5.75 15.26
N SER A 249 12.39 -5.10 16.16
CA SER A 249 11.88 -4.69 17.48
C SER A 249 10.77 -3.64 17.35
N LEU A 250 10.97 -2.62 16.51
CA LEU A 250 9.99 -1.57 16.24
C LEU A 250 8.63 -2.11 15.77
N ILE A 251 8.63 -3.18 14.97
CA ILE A 251 7.40 -3.79 14.44
C ILE A 251 6.86 -4.97 15.28
N GLY A 252 7.43 -5.23 16.47
CA GLY A 252 7.02 -6.32 17.34
C GLY A 252 7.31 -7.72 16.77
N ALA A 253 8.37 -7.84 15.98
CA ALA A 253 8.86 -9.05 15.33
C ALA A 253 10.28 -9.45 15.77
N ALA A 254 10.80 -8.87 16.86
CA ALA A 254 12.04 -9.30 17.49
C ALA A 254 11.99 -10.79 17.88
N PRO A 255 13.14 -11.48 18.02
CA PRO A 255 13.20 -12.83 18.54
C PRO A 255 12.48 -12.93 19.88
N PHE A 256 11.73 -14.00 20.09
CA PHE A 256 11.17 -14.24 21.41
C PHE A 256 12.32 -14.57 22.37
N PRO A 257 12.31 -14.05 23.60
CA PRO A 257 13.24 -14.57 24.60
C PRO A 257 13.02 -16.09 24.73
N PRO A 258 14.08 -16.88 24.92
CA PRO A 258 13.91 -18.31 25.17
C PRO A 258 12.93 -18.49 26.32
N VAL A 259 11.91 -19.32 26.11
CA VAL A 259 10.98 -19.71 27.17
C VAL A 259 11.83 -20.28 28.29
N ARG A 260 11.93 -19.57 29.42
CA ARG A 260 12.61 -20.12 30.59
C ARG A 260 11.80 -21.36 31.03
N PRO A 261 12.46 -22.50 31.24
CA PRO A 261 11.80 -23.74 31.66
C PRO A 261 11.07 -23.58 33.00
#